data_AF-A0A7E4UN08-F1
#
_entry.id   AF-A0A7E4UN08-F1
#
_cell.length_a   1.000
_cell.length_b   1.000
_cell.length_c   1.000
_cell.angle_alpha   90.00
_cell.angle_beta   90.00
_cell.angle_gamma   90.00
#
_symmetry.space_group_name_H-M   'P 1'
#
loop_
_entity.id
_entity.type
_entity.pdbx_description
1 polymer ?
#
loop_
_entity_poly.entity_id
_entity_poly.type
_entity_poly.pdbx_seq_one_letter_code
_entity_poly.pdbx_strand_id
1 'polypeptide(L)'
;MINILHSMMNGGASSSSSGHRNSKRYKKRHSSAAASLHACTGVARAIASSRSATMERFDRSLDFPEDRRRIESRFSGRSLTLDDDTLDGLCDYYAKIKDKYALFEKGFVQLFAKEDRDIAAMFGLQNVPEKELKKRNVFRTHVCKFMRFWTTIIDLLPKKGREVELIQIIRMVGRQHCNVKTLTFTASRWLSFKSMLMGIFVPDEHDKTAFGWSVLIAFVIFEIKDAYLTHVRHVRSNSMPHVLEAYRFDFRRKSAAAPDEDDSIAE
;
A
#
# COMPACT_ATOMS: atom_id res chain seq x y z
N MET A 1 -10.96 21.35 -1.61
CA MET A 1 -10.13 20.16 -1.29
C MET A 1 -10.30 19.00 -2.29
N ILE A 2 -11.44 18.88 -2.98
CA ILE A 2 -11.68 17.86 -4.05
C ILE A 2 -10.85 18.12 -5.33
N ASN A 3 -10.45 19.35 -5.63
CA ASN A 3 -9.69 19.69 -6.84
C ASN A 3 -8.22 19.24 -6.83
N ILE A 4 -7.64 18.90 -5.66
CA ILE A 4 -6.27 18.36 -5.57
C ILE A 4 -6.23 16.89 -6.00
N LEU A 5 -7.31 16.13 -5.74
CA LEU A 5 -7.42 14.73 -6.15
C LEU A 5 -7.62 14.58 -7.67
N HIS A 6 -8.31 15.53 -8.31
CA HIS A 6 -8.56 15.48 -9.75
C HIS A 6 -7.30 15.76 -10.59
N SER A 7 -6.39 16.61 -10.11
CA SER A 7 -5.09 16.85 -10.76
C SER A 7 -4.11 15.68 -10.64
N MET A 8 -4.39 14.68 -9.80
CA MET A 8 -3.58 13.45 -9.68
C MET A 8 -3.95 12.38 -10.72
N MET A 9 -5.05 12.56 -11.48
CA MET A 9 -5.58 11.54 -12.38
C MET A 9 -5.28 11.77 -13.87
N ASN A 10 -4.99 13.00 -14.31
CA ASN A 10 -4.84 13.30 -15.75
C ASN A 10 -3.44 13.79 -16.08
N GLY A 11 -2.59 12.86 -16.50
CA GLY A 11 -1.28 13.14 -17.08
C GLY A 11 -0.88 12.03 -18.04
N GLY A 12 -1.54 11.96 -19.21
CA GLY A 12 -1.11 11.08 -20.29
C GLY A 12 -2.14 10.86 -21.40
N ALA A 13 -1.81 11.40 -22.59
CA ALA A 13 -2.29 11.06 -23.93
C ALA A 13 -3.71 11.48 -24.36
N SER A 14 -3.75 12.64 -25.02
CA SER A 14 -4.68 12.97 -26.09
C SER A 14 -4.40 12.10 -27.32
N SER A 15 -5.38 11.30 -27.73
CA SER A 15 -5.58 10.93 -29.14
C SER A 15 -7.07 10.84 -29.43
N SER A 16 -7.47 11.65 -30.40
CA SER A 16 -8.77 11.72 -31.03
C SER A 16 -9.01 10.48 -31.90
N SER A 17 -10.15 9.79 -31.69
CA SER A 17 -10.85 9.16 -32.81
C SER A 17 -12.35 9.05 -32.53
N SER A 18 -13.12 9.74 -33.35
CA SER A 18 -14.55 9.57 -33.56
C SER A 18 -14.89 8.15 -34.03
N GLY A 19 -15.94 7.53 -33.48
CA GLY A 19 -16.43 6.24 -33.98
C GLY A 19 -17.81 5.87 -33.42
N HIS A 20 -18.74 5.61 -34.33
CA HIS A 20 -20.18 5.44 -34.15
C HIS A 20 -20.67 4.31 -33.21
N ARG A 21 -21.82 4.61 -32.58
CA ARG A 21 -22.99 3.76 -32.27
C ARG A 21 -22.88 2.25 -32.59
N ASN A 22 -23.18 1.39 -31.60
CA ASN A 22 -24.40 0.56 -31.71
C ASN A 22 -24.89 -0.05 -30.40
N SER A 23 -26.20 0.06 -30.22
CA SER A 23 -27.03 -0.49 -29.15
C SER A 23 -27.34 -1.95 -29.42
N LYS A 24 -27.15 -2.85 -28.45
CA LYS A 24 -27.95 -4.09 -28.35
C LYS A 24 -28.28 -4.42 -26.88
N ARG A 25 -29.51 -4.03 -26.52
CA ARG A 25 -30.32 -4.64 -25.46
C ARG A 25 -30.40 -6.16 -25.67
N TYR A 26 -30.17 -6.94 -24.62
CA TYR A 26 -30.74 -8.28 -24.49
C TYR A 26 -31.57 -8.36 -23.21
N LYS A 27 -32.86 -8.67 -23.39
CA LYS A 27 -33.89 -8.92 -22.36
C LYS A 27 -34.45 -10.32 -22.63
N LYS A 28 -34.40 -11.22 -21.64
CA LYS A 28 -35.33 -12.39 -21.48
C LYS A 28 -35.05 -13.00 -20.10
N ARG A 29 -35.85 -12.72 -19.06
CA ARG A 29 -37.14 -13.33 -18.61
C ARG A 29 -37.05 -14.80 -18.13
N HIS A 30 -37.20 -14.92 -16.80
CA HIS A 30 -37.90 -15.91 -15.93
C HIS A 30 -37.91 -17.42 -16.22
N SER A 31 -37.51 -18.22 -15.22
CA SER A 31 -38.39 -19.09 -14.38
C SER A 31 -37.57 -19.62 -13.18
N SER A 32 -37.90 -19.33 -11.93
CA SER A 32 -38.86 -20.05 -11.07
C SER A 32 -38.68 -21.57 -11.05
N ALA A 33 -38.01 -22.09 -10.02
CA ALA A 33 -38.32 -23.38 -9.41
C ALA A 33 -37.83 -23.37 -7.95
N ALA A 34 -38.78 -23.37 -7.02
CA ALA A 34 -38.58 -23.63 -5.61
C ALA A 34 -39.19 -25.00 -5.28
N ALA A 35 -38.42 -25.84 -4.59
CA ALA A 35 -38.85 -26.96 -3.72
C ALA A 35 -37.54 -27.52 -3.13
N SER A 36 -37.17 -27.25 -1.88
CA SER A 36 -37.66 -27.85 -0.63
C SER A 36 -37.64 -29.37 -0.63
N LEU A 37 -36.68 -29.99 0.08
CA LEU A 37 -36.97 -30.81 1.26
C LEU A 37 -35.70 -31.28 2.00
N HIS A 38 -35.78 -31.11 3.31
CA HIS A 38 -35.06 -31.69 4.45
C HIS A 38 -34.25 -32.98 4.24
N ALA A 39 -33.05 -33.02 4.84
CA ALA A 39 -32.78 -33.76 6.09
C ALA A 39 -31.26 -33.90 6.32
N CYS A 40 -30.77 -33.46 7.48
CA CYS A 40 -29.73 -34.11 8.28
C CYS A 40 -29.39 -33.19 9.47
N THR A 41 -30.23 -33.29 10.49
CA THR A 41 -29.96 -32.88 11.87
C THR A 41 -28.98 -33.85 12.52
N GLY A 42 -27.89 -33.35 13.07
CA GLY A 42 -27.08 -34.10 14.05
C GLY A 42 -25.59 -33.83 13.90
N VAL A 43 -24.97 -33.41 15.01
CA VAL A 43 -23.51 -33.23 15.19
C VAL A 43 -22.91 -31.91 14.67
N ALA A 44 -23.43 -30.77 15.13
CA ALA A 44 -22.69 -29.49 15.09
C ALA A 44 -22.98 -28.58 16.30
N ARG A 45 -23.16 -29.17 17.50
CA ARG A 45 -23.48 -28.40 18.73
C ARG A 45 -22.57 -28.65 19.94
N ALA A 46 -21.31 -29.01 19.70
CA ALA A 46 -20.33 -29.18 20.80
C ALA A 46 -18.96 -28.53 20.57
N ILE A 47 -18.79 -27.68 19.54
CA ILE A 47 -17.53 -26.93 19.32
C ILE A 47 -17.77 -25.40 19.26
N ALA A 48 -19.03 -24.96 19.38
CA ALA A 48 -19.39 -23.53 19.45
C ALA A 48 -19.56 -23.01 20.89
N SER A 49 -19.39 -23.85 21.92
CA SER A 49 -19.54 -23.45 23.33
C SER A 49 -18.23 -23.37 24.13
N SER A 50 -17.07 -23.64 23.50
CA SER A 50 -15.74 -23.53 24.14
C SER A 50 -14.84 -22.45 23.52
N ARG A 51 -15.35 -21.62 22.61
CA ARG A 51 -14.63 -20.45 22.06
C ARG A 51 -15.18 -19.09 22.52
N SER A 52 -16.19 -19.08 23.38
CA SER A 52 -16.87 -17.86 23.84
C SER A 52 -16.55 -17.48 25.30
N ALA A 53 -15.61 -18.15 25.96
CA ALA A 53 -15.33 -17.95 27.39
C ALA A 53 -13.85 -17.64 27.71
N THR A 54 -13.04 -17.25 26.72
CA THR A 54 -11.61 -16.91 26.94
C THR A 54 -11.17 -15.64 26.19
N MET A 55 -12.12 -14.83 25.72
CA MET A 55 -11.85 -13.52 25.12
C MET A 55 -12.39 -12.33 25.94
N GLU A 56 -12.82 -12.59 27.18
CA GLU A 56 -13.16 -11.56 28.17
C GLU A 56 -12.21 -11.65 29.35
N ARG A 57 -10.99 -11.12 29.20
CA ARG A 57 -10.12 -10.56 30.27
C ARG A 57 -8.73 -10.26 29.74
N PHE A 58 -8.64 -9.36 28.78
CA PHE A 58 -7.48 -8.47 28.62
C PHE A 58 -7.97 -7.08 28.19
N ASP A 59 -9.11 -6.66 28.74
CA ASP A 59 -9.47 -5.25 28.83
C ASP A 59 -8.97 -4.73 30.18
N ARG A 60 -7.65 -4.73 30.34
CA ARG A 60 -7.04 -3.75 31.23
C ARG A 60 -6.89 -2.54 30.35
N SER A 61 -7.70 -1.52 30.58
CA SER A 61 -7.29 -0.16 30.29
C SER A 61 -5.93 0.00 30.97
N LEU A 62 -4.88 -0.12 30.18
CA LEU A 62 -3.71 0.69 30.43
C LEU A 62 -4.28 2.08 30.20
N ASP A 63 -4.54 2.79 31.28
CA ASP A 63 -4.78 4.22 31.27
C ASP A 63 -3.53 4.83 30.66
N PHE A 64 -3.50 4.86 29.33
CA PHE A 64 -2.51 5.58 28.58
C PHE A 64 -2.79 7.05 28.92
N PRO A 65 -1.77 7.82 29.30
CA PRO A 65 -1.95 9.26 29.54
C PRO A 65 -2.74 9.85 28.37
N GLU A 66 -3.82 10.58 28.66
CA GLU A 66 -4.67 11.22 27.64
C GLU A 66 -3.87 12.14 26.70
N ASP A 67 -2.63 12.48 27.10
CA ASP A 67 -1.63 13.30 26.42
C ASP A 67 -0.90 12.60 25.24
N ARG A 68 -1.26 11.36 24.91
CA ARG A 68 -0.64 10.61 23.80
C ARG A 68 -1.59 10.46 22.64
N ARG A 69 -1.25 11.12 21.53
CA ARG A 69 -1.91 10.91 20.26
C ARG A 69 -1.55 9.54 19.68
N ARG A 70 -2.58 8.71 19.48
CA ARG A 70 -2.47 7.40 18.82
C ARG A 70 -3.20 7.39 17.48
N ILE A 71 -2.47 7.09 16.41
CA ILE A 71 -2.99 6.94 15.04
C ILE A 71 -2.89 5.47 14.68
N GLU A 72 -4.03 4.78 14.57
CA GLU A 72 -4.09 3.34 14.29
C GLU A 72 -4.54 3.05 12.86
N SER A 73 -3.76 2.25 12.16
CA SER A 73 -4.08 1.74 10.84
C SER A 73 -4.77 0.39 10.94
N ARG A 74 -6.09 0.39 10.68
CA ARG A 74 -6.89 -0.84 10.55
C ARG A 74 -6.46 -1.72 9.36
N PHE A 75 -5.66 -1.19 8.43
CA PHE A 75 -5.21 -1.92 7.26
C PHE A 75 -3.99 -2.79 7.56
N SER A 76 -3.01 -2.24 8.29
CA SER A 76 -1.75 -2.93 8.61
C SER A 76 -1.69 -3.46 10.04
N GLY A 77 -2.65 -3.08 10.89
CA GLY A 77 -2.65 -3.36 12.33
C GLY A 77 -1.61 -2.54 13.12
N ARG A 78 -0.96 -1.55 12.51
CA ARG A 78 0.07 -0.74 13.16
C ARG A 78 -0.51 0.53 13.78
N SER A 79 0.12 1.01 14.83
CA SER A 79 -0.15 2.31 15.39
C SER A 79 1.09 3.19 15.46
N LEU A 80 0.92 4.47 15.18
CA LEU A 80 1.86 5.53 15.51
C LEU A 80 1.39 6.19 16.81
N THR A 81 2.26 6.25 17.81
CA THR A 81 2.00 6.93 19.07
C THR A 81 3.01 8.07 19.22
N LEU A 82 2.52 9.29 19.37
CA LEU A 82 3.30 10.49 19.61
C LEU A 82 2.70 11.21 20.83
N ASP A 83 3.53 11.65 21.76
CA ASP A 83 3.09 12.65 22.74
C ASP A 83 2.95 14.03 22.08
N ASP A 84 2.23 14.92 22.74
CA ASP A 84 1.93 16.26 22.23
C ASP A 84 3.21 17.08 22.00
N ASP A 85 4.20 16.99 22.91
CA ASP A 85 5.50 17.67 22.76
C ASP A 85 6.25 17.23 21.48
N THR A 86 6.27 15.92 21.20
CA THR A 86 6.88 15.38 19.99
C THR A 86 6.11 15.85 18.76
N LEU A 87 4.78 15.79 18.80
CA LEU A 87 3.92 16.20 17.69
C LEU A 87 4.13 17.67 17.33
N ASP A 88 4.13 18.56 18.33
CA ASP A 88 4.37 19.98 18.16
C ASP A 88 5.79 20.24 17.66
N GLY A 89 6.79 19.54 18.21
CA GLY A 89 8.18 19.60 17.75
C GLY A 89 8.34 19.25 16.26
N LEU A 90 7.65 18.21 15.77
CA LEU A 90 7.65 17.85 14.35
C LEU A 90 7.00 18.93 13.47
N CYS A 91 5.86 19.46 13.90
CA CYS A 91 5.15 20.51 13.17
C CYS A 91 5.97 21.80 13.09
N ASP A 92 6.55 22.22 14.21
CA ASP A 92 7.41 23.40 14.33
C ASP A 92 8.69 23.26 13.51
N TYR A 93 9.35 22.10 13.60
CA TYR A 93 10.53 21.80 12.79
C TYR A 93 10.20 21.97 11.31
N TYR A 94 9.12 21.34 10.85
CA TYR A 94 8.74 21.40 9.43
C TYR A 94 8.32 22.81 9.00
N ALA A 95 7.65 23.57 9.87
CA ALA A 95 7.25 24.95 9.63
C ALA A 95 8.48 25.86 9.43
N LYS A 96 9.54 25.69 10.24
CA LYS A 96 10.78 26.47 10.20
C LYS A 96 11.60 26.30 8.91
N ILE A 97 11.36 25.23 8.14
CA ILE A 97 12.03 25.02 6.84
C ILE A 97 11.55 26.08 5.85
N LYS A 98 12.42 27.05 5.53
CA LYS A 98 12.16 28.15 4.59
C LYS A 98 11.92 27.65 3.16
N ASP A 99 12.85 26.87 2.63
CA ASP A 99 12.76 26.30 1.28
C ASP A 99 12.65 24.77 1.33
N LYS A 100 11.40 24.31 1.47
CA LYS A 100 11.07 22.88 1.50
C LYS A 100 11.42 22.21 0.17
N TYR A 101 11.22 22.90 -0.96
CA TYR A 101 11.48 22.32 -2.27
C TYR A 101 12.98 22.03 -2.44
N ALA A 102 13.85 22.99 -2.12
CA ALA A 102 15.31 22.81 -2.20
C ALA A 102 15.81 21.68 -1.29
N LEU A 103 15.20 21.52 -0.10
CA LEU A 103 15.53 20.44 0.83
C LEU A 103 15.23 19.07 0.20
N PHE A 104 14.02 18.86 -0.32
CA PHE A 104 13.67 17.61 -0.99
C PHE A 104 14.46 17.41 -2.29
N GLU A 105 14.72 18.47 -3.05
CA GLU A 105 15.55 18.42 -4.26
C GLU A 105 16.95 17.89 -3.94
N LYS A 106 17.59 18.38 -2.87
CA LYS A 106 18.89 17.90 -2.40
C LYS A 106 18.84 16.41 -2.04
N GLY A 107 17.81 15.98 -1.30
CA GLY A 107 17.62 14.57 -0.94
C GLY A 107 17.47 13.66 -2.17
N PHE A 108 16.64 14.03 -3.14
CA PHE A 108 16.48 13.25 -4.37
C PHE A 108 17.71 13.25 -5.26
N VAL A 109 18.47 14.35 -5.30
CA VAL A 109 19.76 14.38 -5.98
C VAL A 109 20.73 13.37 -5.35
N GLN A 110 20.82 13.34 -4.02
CA GLN A 110 21.64 12.36 -3.30
C GLN A 110 21.18 10.94 -3.60
N LEU A 111 19.87 10.67 -3.55
CA LEU A 111 19.30 9.37 -3.87
C LEU A 111 19.67 8.93 -5.30
N PHE A 112 19.45 9.78 -6.31
CA PHE A 112 19.60 9.42 -7.72
C PHE A 112 21.07 9.38 -8.18
N ALA A 113 21.94 10.20 -7.59
CA ALA A 113 23.34 10.30 -8.01
C ALA A 113 24.28 9.37 -7.21
N LYS A 114 23.97 9.13 -5.92
CA LYS A 114 24.89 8.50 -4.97
C LYS A 114 24.38 7.18 -4.38
N GLU A 115 23.13 7.13 -3.93
CA GLU A 115 22.65 5.99 -3.14
C GLU A 115 22.05 4.86 -3.99
N ASP A 116 21.23 5.20 -4.99
CA ASP A 116 20.55 4.21 -5.85
C ASP A 116 20.31 4.80 -7.25
N ARG A 117 21.31 4.60 -8.13
CA ARG A 117 21.25 5.07 -9.53
C ARG A 117 20.19 4.34 -10.34
N ASP A 118 19.79 3.13 -9.94
CA ASP A 118 18.77 2.37 -10.65
C ASP A 118 17.38 2.97 -10.47
N ILE A 119 17.13 3.66 -9.35
CA ILE A 119 15.90 4.46 -9.19
C ILE A 119 15.86 5.55 -10.27
N ALA A 120 16.97 6.22 -10.58
CA ALA A 120 17.00 7.25 -11.62
C ALA A 120 16.62 6.70 -13.01
N ALA A 121 16.99 5.45 -13.30
CA ALA A 121 16.62 4.78 -14.55
C ALA A 121 15.09 4.64 -14.73
N MET A 122 14.34 4.50 -13.64
CA MET A 122 12.88 4.42 -13.69
C MET A 122 12.21 5.72 -14.12
N PHE A 123 12.91 6.84 -13.95
CA PHE A 123 12.46 8.15 -14.41
C PHE A 123 13.03 8.49 -15.80
N GLY A 124 13.77 7.58 -16.44
CA GLY A 124 14.49 7.86 -17.69
C GLY A 124 15.65 8.84 -17.50
N LEU A 125 16.22 8.87 -16.29
CA LEU A 125 17.29 9.80 -15.89
C LEU A 125 18.62 9.10 -15.64
N GLN A 126 18.76 7.85 -16.06
CA GLN A 126 20.04 7.15 -16.05
C GLN A 126 21.05 7.96 -16.86
N ASN A 127 22.25 8.17 -16.31
CA ASN A 127 23.34 8.94 -16.91
C ASN A 127 23.15 10.46 -17.01
N VAL A 128 22.08 11.03 -16.45
CA VAL A 128 21.95 12.50 -16.37
C VAL A 128 22.91 13.02 -15.28
N PRO A 129 23.83 13.96 -15.58
CA PRO A 129 24.71 14.53 -14.57
C PRO A 129 23.94 15.23 -13.46
N GLU A 130 24.48 15.21 -12.23
CA GLU A 130 23.85 15.82 -11.04
C GLU A 130 23.41 17.28 -11.28
N LYS A 131 24.25 18.08 -11.94
CA LYS A 131 23.97 19.48 -12.26
C LYS A 131 22.81 19.66 -13.26
N GLU A 132 22.49 18.63 -14.03
CA GLU A 132 21.40 18.64 -15.00
C GLU A 132 20.11 18.01 -14.48
N LEU A 133 20.16 17.12 -13.48
CA LEU A 133 18.98 16.47 -12.89
C LEU A 133 17.92 17.51 -12.49
N LYS A 134 18.36 18.59 -11.84
CA LYS A 134 17.51 19.71 -11.38
C LYS A 134 16.79 20.43 -12.51
N LYS A 135 17.28 20.35 -13.75
CA LYS A 135 16.67 20.98 -14.92
C LYS A 135 15.59 20.10 -15.56
N ARG A 136 15.57 18.79 -15.26
CA ARG A 136 14.66 17.83 -15.88
C ARG A 136 13.25 17.96 -15.29
N ASN A 137 12.25 18.21 -16.13
CA ASN A 137 10.88 18.45 -15.67
C ASN A 137 10.29 17.26 -14.89
N VAL A 138 10.57 16.02 -15.33
CA VAL A 138 10.13 14.79 -14.66
C VAL A 138 10.66 14.73 -13.22
N PHE A 139 11.94 15.07 -13.02
CA PHE A 139 12.57 15.14 -11.71
C PHE A 139 11.91 16.20 -10.84
N ARG A 140 11.84 17.46 -11.32
CA ARG A 140 11.24 18.59 -10.59
C ARG A 140 9.78 18.31 -10.18
N THR A 141 9.02 17.71 -11.10
CA THR A 141 7.62 17.33 -10.86
C THR A 141 7.52 16.26 -9.76
N HIS A 142 8.40 15.26 -9.77
CA HIS A 142 8.40 14.23 -8.73
C HIS A 142 8.78 14.80 -7.36
N VAL A 143 9.83 15.62 -7.29
CA VAL A 143 10.24 16.33 -6.06
C VAL A 143 9.10 17.19 -5.51
N CYS A 144 8.42 17.96 -6.37
CA CYS A 144 7.28 18.78 -5.96
C CYS A 144 6.12 17.93 -5.41
N LYS A 145 5.77 16.82 -6.09
CA LYS A 145 4.73 15.90 -5.60
C LYS A 145 5.11 15.28 -4.25
N PHE A 146 6.38 14.92 -4.08
CA PHE A 146 6.87 14.33 -2.84
C PHE A 146 6.88 15.31 -1.67
N MET A 147 7.31 16.56 -1.90
CA MET A 147 7.22 17.64 -0.93
C MET A 147 5.76 17.86 -0.50
N ARG A 148 4.82 17.94 -1.45
CA ARG A 148 3.39 18.12 -1.15
C ARG A 148 2.81 16.95 -0.35
N PHE A 149 3.27 15.73 -0.62
CA PHE A 149 2.87 14.55 0.14
C PHE A 149 3.26 14.68 1.62
N TRP A 150 4.53 15.04 1.91
CA TRP A 150 4.97 15.26 3.29
C TRP A 150 4.30 16.46 3.96
N THR A 151 4.12 17.57 3.25
CA THR A 151 3.32 18.69 3.78
C THR A 151 1.93 18.24 4.18
N THR A 152 1.27 17.42 3.35
CA THR A 152 -0.05 16.88 3.68
C THR A 152 -0.02 15.97 4.90
N ILE A 153 0.99 15.12 5.06
CA ILE A 153 1.14 14.29 6.26
C ILE A 153 1.23 15.18 7.50
N ILE A 154 2.16 16.15 7.50
CA ILE A 154 2.40 17.04 8.63
C ILE A 154 1.18 17.91 8.94
N ASP A 155 0.46 18.41 7.92
CA ASP A 155 -0.75 19.22 8.11
C ASP A 155 -1.94 18.43 8.71
N LEU A 156 -1.95 17.10 8.54
CA LEU A 156 -3.00 16.23 9.08
C LEU A 156 -2.61 15.59 10.40
N LEU A 157 -1.31 15.48 10.67
CA LEU A 157 -0.78 14.88 11.87
C LEU A 157 -1.35 15.49 13.17
N PRO A 158 -1.60 16.82 13.30
CA PRO A 158 -2.20 17.40 14.50
C PRO A 158 -3.75 17.42 14.51
N LYS A 159 -4.44 17.03 13.43
CA LYS A 159 -5.91 17.15 13.35
C LYS A 159 -6.65 15.93 13.90
N LYS A 160 -7.26 16.01 15.09
CA LYS A 160 -8.04 14.91 15.68
C LYS A 160 -9.24 14.55 14.77
N GLY A 161 -9.53 13.26 14.61
CA GLY A 161 -10.63 12.76 13.77
C GLY A 161 -10.32 12.68 12.26
N ARG A 162 -9.08 13.00 11.86
CA ARG A 162 -8.59 12.94 10.46
C ARG A 162 -7.64 11.76 10.21
N GLU A 163 -7.48 10.86 11.17
CA GLU A 163 -6.49 9.77 11.16
C GLU A 163 -6.70 8.82 9.98
N VAL A 164 -7.96 8.45 9.72
CA VAL A 164 -8.32 7.57 8.61
C VAL A 164 -7.93 8.18 7.27
N GLU A 165 -8.14 9.49 7.10
CA GLU A 165 -7.77 10.19 5.88
C GLU A 165 -6.26 10.27 5.70
N LEU A 166 -5.51 10.57 6.76
CA LEU A 166 -4.05 10.55 6.75
C LEU A 166 -3.53 9.19 6.28
N ILE A 167 -4.02 8.09 6.88
CA ILE A 167 -3.63 6.73 6.51
C ILE A 167 -4.00 6.45 5.05
N GLN A 168 -5.20 6.84 4.59
CA GLN A 168 -5.62 6.64 3.21
C GLN A 168 -4.73 7.37 2.21
N ILE A 169 -4.30 8.61 2.51
CA ILE A 169 -3.37 9.39 1.68
C ILE A 169 -2.02 8.67 1.58
N ILE A 170 -1.47 8.20 2.71
CA ILE A 170 -0.21 7.44 2.72
C ILE A 170 -0.34 6.17 1.87
N ARG A 171 -1.40 5.39 2.08
CA ARG A 171 -1.64 4.15 1.34
C ARG A 171 -1.92 4.38 -0.15
N MET A 172 -2.49 5.53 -0.51
CA MET A 172 -2.73 5.90 -1.91
C MET A 172 -1.42 6.01 -2.69
N VAL A 173 -0.38 6.58 -2.08
CA VAL A 173 0.96 6.65 -2.67
C VAL A 173 1.50 5.25 -2.93
N GLY A 174 1.38 4.33 -1.98
CA GLY A 174 1.79 2.92 -2.16
C GLY A 174 1.12 2.26 -3.37
N ARG A 175 -0.21 2.43 -3.51
CA ARG A 175 -0.97 1.88 -4.66
C ARG A 175 -0.58 2.53 -5.99
N GLN A 176 -0.37 3.85 -6.02
CA GLN A 176 0.01 4.57 -7.23
C GLN A 176 1.36 4.08 -7.79
N HIS A 177 2.30 3.73 -6.93
CA HIS A 177 3.59 3.21 -7.36
C HIS A 177 3.51 1.78 -7.95
N CYS A 178 2.42 1.05 -7.77
CA CYS A 178 2.20 -0.22 -8.48
C CYS A 178 1.95 -0.03 -9.99
N ASN A 179 1.55 1.17 -10.42
CA ASN A 179 1.31 1.47 -11.83
C ASN A 179 2.60 1.71 -12.61
N VAL A 180 3.73 1.87 -11.92
CA VAL A 180 5.05 2.01 -12.54
C VAL A 180 5.61 0.61 -12.81
N LYS A 181 5.33 0.06 -14.00
CA LYS A 181 5.67 -1.33 -14.38
C LYS A 181 7.15 -1.68 -14.21
N THR A 182 8.03 -0.69 -14.36
CA THR A 182 9.48 -0.83 -14.25
C THR A 182 10.00 -0.76 -12.81
N LEU A 183 9.15 -0.36 -11.85
CA LEU A 183 9.53 -0.16 -10.45
C LEU A 183 9.20 -1.40 -9.62
N THR A 184 10.25 -2.05 -9.13
CA THR A 184 10.19 -3.10 -8.10
C THR A 184 10.80 -2.57 -6.81
N PHE A 185 10.05 -2.50 -5.72
CA PHE A 185 10.66 -2.09 -4.46
C PHE A 185 11.34 -3.26 -3.74
N THR A 186 12.64 -3.40 -3.96
CA THR A 186 13.50 -4.32 -3.21
C THR A 186 13.72 -3.83 -1.78
N ALA A 187 14.21 -4.69 -0.88
CA ALA A 187 14.60 -4.28 0.46
C ALA A 187 15.62 -3.13 0.45
N SER A 188 16.62 -3.20 -0.45
CA SER A 188 17.62 -2.15 -0.65
C SER A 188 16.99 -0.81 -1.01
N ARG A 189 16.01 -0.79 -1.93
CA ARG A 189 15.32 0.45 -2.33
C ARG A 189 14.55 1.10 -1.18
N TRP A 190 13.90 0.29 -0.34
CA TRP A 190 13.25 0.80 0.87
C TRP A 190 14.25 1.37 1.87
N LEU A 191 15.44 0.77 1.97
CA LEU A 191 16.51 1.28 2.83
C LEU A 191 17.08 2.59 2.31
N SER A 192 17.40 2.72 1.01
CA SER A 192 17.85 3.99 0.42
C SER A 192 16.78 5.08 0.60
N PHE A 193 15.51 4.75 0.40
CA PHE A 193 14.41 5.68 0.65
C PHE A 193 14.33 6.13 2.13
N LYS A 194 14.49 5.19 3.07
CA LYS A 194 14.57 5.52 4.50
C LYS A 194 15.77 6.42 4.78
N SER A 195 16.96 6.09 4.28
CA SER A 195 18.18 6.87 4.49
C SER A 195 18.04 8.29 3.96
N MET A 196 17.48 8.47 2.77
CA MET A 196 17.18 9.80 2.22
C MET A 196 16.24 10.60 3.14
N LEU A 197 15.17 9.97 3.65
CA LEU A 197 14.23 10.64 4.57
C LEU A 197 14.87 11.00 5.90
N MET A 198 15.70 10.11 6.46
CA MET A 198 16.48 10.39 7.66
C MET A 198 17.43 11.56 7.42
N GLY A 199 18.13 11.61 6.29
CA GLY A 199 19.01 12.74 5.96
C GLY A 199 18.29 14.06 5.72
N ILE A 200 17.00 14.04 5.38
CA ILE A 200 16.15 15.23 5.22
C ILE A 200 15.65 15.76 6.57
N PHE A 201 15.14 14.87 7.42
CA PHE A 201 14.39 15.23 8.62
C PHE A 201 15.17 15.08 9.93
N VAL A 202 16.24 14.30 9.91
CA VAL A 202 17.11 14.02 11.07
C VAL A 202 18.57 14.32 10.67
N PRO A 203 18.90 15.60 10.41
CA PRO A 203 20.28 15.97 10.06
C PRO A 203 21.26 15.80 11.23
N ASP A 204 20.74 15.82 12.47
CA ASP A 204 21.49 15.59 13.70
C ASP A 204 20.74 14.56 14.57
N GLU A 205 21.42 13.48 14.95
CA GLU A 205 20.85 12.41 15.78
C GLU A 205 20.58 12.87 17.22
N HIS A 206 21.20 13.96 17.66
CA HIS A 206 20.97 14.57 18.97
C HIS A 206 19.81 15.57 18.97
N ASP A 207 19.16 15.81 17.81
CA ASP A 207 17.97 16.64 17.74
C ASP A 207 16.84 16.00 18.56
N LYS A 208 16.16 16.79 19.40
CA LYS A 208 15.04 16.35 20.22
C LYS A 208 13.90 15.76 19.39
N THR A 209 13.79 16.14 18.11
CA THR A 209 12.78 15.64 17.17
C THR A 209 13.21 14.37 16.42
N ALA A 210 14.47 13.93 16.55
CA ALA A 210 15.03 12.79 15.81
C ALA A 210 14.23 11.50 16.03
N PHE A 211 13.82 11.22 17.28
CA PHE A 211 12.99 10.07 17.60
C PHE A 211 11.61 10.16 16.93
N GLY A 212 10.93 11.31 17.05
CA GLY A 212 9.63 11.56 16.45
C GLY A 212 9.64 11.38 14.94
N TRP A 213 10.66 11.92 14.26
CA TRP A 213 10.86 11.75 12.83
C TRP A 213 11.11 10.29 12.47
N SER A 214 11.95 9.59 13.24
CA SER A 214 12.26 8.18 13.00
C SER A 214 11.01 7.29 13.04
N VAL A 215 10.14 7.47 14.05
CA VAL A 215 8.91 6.67 14.18
C VAL A 215 7.86 7.05 13.14
N LEU A 216 7.74 8.35 12.80
CA LEU A 216 6.84 8.82 11.74
C LEU A 216 7.27 8.29 10.36
N ILE A 217 8.56 8.41 10.03
CA ILE A 217 9.13 7.90 8.78
C ILE A 217 8.91 6.40 8.66
N ALA A 218 9.18 5.64 9.74
CA ALA A 218 8.92 4.22 9.76
C ALA A 218 7.44 3.93 9.48
N PHE A 219 6.52 4.55 10.22
CA PHE A 219 5.08 4.37 10.03
C PHE A 219 4.64 4.64 8.58
N VAL A 220 5.08 5.76 7.99
CA VAL A 220 4.78 6.14 6.61
C VAL A 220 5.32 5.10 5.62
N ILE A 221 6.58 4.69 5.73
CA ILE A 221 7.19 3.68 4.86
C ILE A 221 6.42 2.35 4.94
N PHE A 222 6.05 1.94 6.15
CA PHE A 222 5.33 0.69 6.35
C PHE A 222 3.94 0.71 5.72
N GLU A 223 3.19 1.80 5.85
CA GLU A 223 1.88 1.94 5.21
C GLU A 223 1.97 1.98 3.67
N ILE A 224 2.96 2.68 3.13
CA ILE A 224 3.23 2.69 1.67
C ILE A 224 3.56 1.27 1.20
N LYS A 225 4.50 0.60 1.87
CA LYS A 225 4.96 -0.75 1.53
C LYS A 225 3.84 -1.78 1.62
N ASP A 226 3.06 -1.75 2.70
CA ASP A 226 1.93 -2.66 2.88
C ASP A 226 0.87 -2.48 1.79
N ALA A 227 0.49 -1.23 1.50
CA ALA A 227 -0.46 -0.92 0.43
C ALA A 227 0.05 -1.34 -0.95
N TYR A 228 1.34 -1.12 -1.24
CA TYR A 228 1.99 -1.56 -2.48
C TYR A 228 1.94 -3.08 -2.61
N LEU A 229 2.40 -3.82 -1.60
CA LEU A 229 2.46 -5.29 -1.64
C LEU A 229 1.08 -5.92 -1.72
N THR A 230 0.10 -5.37 -0.97
CA THR A 230 -1.29 -5.82 -1.02
C THR A 230 -1.87 -5.65 -2.42
N HIS A 231 -1.62 -4.52 -3.07
CA HIS A 231 -2.09 -4.27 -4.42
C HIS A 231 -1.39 -5.15 -5.46
N VAL A 232 -0.06 -5.34 -5.36
CA VAL A 232 0.69 -6.27 -6.22
C VAL A 232 0.14 -7.70 -6.12
N ARG A 233 -0.15 -8.19 -4.90
CA ARG A 233 -0.76 -9.51 -4.70
C ARG A 233 -2.13 -9.59 -5.37
N HIS A 234 -2.98 -8.57 -5.20
CA HIS A 234 -4.32 -8.54 -5.78
C HIS A 234 -4.30 -8.54 -7.32
N VAL A 235 -3.43 -7.74 -7.93
CA VAL A 235 -3.28 -7.72 -9.40
C VAL A 235 -2.80 -9.09 -9.90
N ARG A 236 -1.83 -9.71 -9.23
CA ARG A 236 -1.31 -11.03 -9.60
C ARG A 236 -2.35 -12.14 -9.42
N SER A 237 -3.12 -12.14 -8.33
CA SER A 237 -4.17 -13.13 -8.10
C SER A 237 -5.30 -13.02 -9.11
N ASN A 238 -5.68 -11.81 -9.51
CA ASN A 238 -6.70 -11.60 -10.54
C ASN A 238 -6.20 -11.92 -11.96
N SER A 239 -4.89 -11.99 -12.16
CA SER A 239 -4.25 -12.37 -13.43
C SER A 239 -4.11 -13.90 -13.60
N MET A 240 -4.43 -14.70 -12.57
CA MET A 240 -4.46 -16.16 -12.65
C MET A 240 -5.77 -16.77 -12.11
N PRO A 241 -6.92 -16.58 -12.77
CA PRO A 241 -8.11 -17.36 -12.46
C PRO A 241 -7.96 -18.85 -12.84
N HIS A 242 -7.19 -19.14 -13.90
CA HIS A 242 -7.22 -20.45 -14.57
C HIS A 242 -6.24 -21.51 -14.04
N VAL A 243 -5.23 -21.14 -13.25
CA VAL A 243 -4.28 -22.15 -12.72
C VAL A 243 -4.89 -22.91 -11.54
N LEU A 244 -5.71 -22.26 -10.71
CA LEU A 244 -6.41 -22.94 -9.62
C LEU A 244 -7.54 -23.86 -10.13
N GLU A 245 -8.17 -23.54 -11.28
CA GLU A 245 -9.08 -24.47 -11.95
C GLU A 245 -8.35 -25.67 -12.55
N ALA A 246 -7.17 -25.48 -13.16
CA ALA A 246 -6.37 -26.59 -13.69
C ALA A 246 -5.99 -27.62 -12.60
N TYR A 247 -5.54 -27.16 -11.42
CA TYR A 247 -5.24 -28.05 -10.30
C TYR A 247 -6.49 -28.75 -9.73
N ARG A 248 -7.69 -28.17 -9.86
CA ARG A 248 -8.95 -28.83 -9.46
C ARG A 248 -9.40 -29.91 -10.44
N PHE A 249 -9.06 -29.79 -11.73
CA PHE A 249 -9.39 -30.81 -12.73
C PHE A 249 -8.43 -32.02 -12.68
N ASP A 250 -7.16 -31.82 -12.34
CA ASP A 250 -6.17 -32.91 -12.29
C ASP A 250 -6.38 -33.88 -11.13
N PHE A 251 -6.92 -33.43 -10.00
CA PHE A 251 -7.28 -34.33 -8.90
C PHE A 251 -8.51 -35.21 -9.19
N ARG A 252 -9.39 -34.78 -10.09
CA ARG A 252 -10.61 -35.54 -10.44
C ARG A 252 -10.37 -36.60 -11.50
N ARG A 253 -9.31 -36.46 -12.30
CA ARG A 253 -8.97 -37.42 -13.37
C ARG A 253 -8.16 -38.62 -12.86
N LYS A 254 -7.49 -38.49 -11.70
CA LYS A 254 -6.64 -39.54 -11.13
C LYS A 254 -7.38 -40.63 -10.35
N SER A 255 -8.71 -40.52 -10.16
CA SER A 255 -9.53 -41.55 -9.48
C SER A 255 -10.37 -42.42 -10.43
N ALA A 256 -10.17 -42.31 -11.75
CA ALA A 256 -11.00 -43.00 -12.74
C ALA A 256 -10.21 -43.90 -13.71
N ALA A 257 -8.99 -44.30 -13.34
CA ALA A 257 -8.22 -45.30 -14.08
C ALA A 257 -7.83 -46.44 -13.14
N ALA A 258 -8.76 -47.38 -12.96
CA ALA A 258 -8.42 -48.74 -12.53
C ALA A 258 -8.18 -49.56 -13.81
N PRO A 259 -7.03 -50.22 -13.98
CA PRO A 259 -6.81 -51.15 -15.09
C PRO A 259 -7.35 -52.54 -14.71
N ASP A 260 -8.16 -53.10 -15.62
CA ASP A 260 -8.45 -54.52 -15.73
C ASP A 260 -7.25 -55.24 -16.36
N GLU A 261 -6.61 -56.18 -15.66
CA GLU A 261 -5.82 -57.33 -16.19
C GLU A 261 -5.89 -58.40 -15.08
N ASP A 262 -6.68 -59.47 -15.18
CA ASP A 262 -6.53 -60.71 -16.00
C ASP A 262 -5.19 -61.43 -15.78
N ASP A 263 -5.10 -62.18 -14.67
CA ASP A 263 -4.04 -63.13 -14.40
C ASP A 263 -4.49 -64.55 -14.77
N SER A 264 -4.10 -65.00 -15.96
CA SER A 264 -4.00 -66.42 -16.31
C SER A 264 -2.54 -66.87 -16.19
N ILE A 265 -2.22 -67.71 -15.20
CA ILE A 265 -1.02 -68.55 -15.20
C ILE A 265 -1.40 -69.99 -14.86
N ALA A 266 -0.84 -70.89 -15.65
CA ALA A 266 -1.09 -72.32 -15.78
C ALA A 266 -0.74 -73.19 -14.56
N GLU A 267 -1.51 -74.27 -14.37
CA GLU A 267 -1.11 -75.69 -14.61
C GLU A 267 -2.34 -76.60 -14.63
#